data_AF-D7E6Q6-F1
#
_entry.id   AF-D7E6Q6-F1
#
_cell.length_a   1.000
_cell.length_b   1.000
_cell.length_c   1.000
_cell.angle_alpha   90.00
_cell.angle_beta   90.00
_cell.angle_gamma   90.00
#
_symmetry.space_group_name_H-M   'P 1'
#
loop_
_entity.id
_entity.type
_entity.pdbx_description
1 polymer ?
#
loop_
_entity_poly.entity_id
_entity_poly.type
_entity_poly.pdbx_seq_one_letter_code
_entity_poly.pdbx_strand_id
1 'polypeptide(L)'
;MKWKSHRECTKVIAEDLGLDGDHVNSILEGCVYPDKVGFKDEGLMGVPISFPHHKETNQRIYQILVNMRKMVLKGDGVSAFEIGCLAHLIQDRVTFPHAHPNFDDFQNGVAKCRIKSKWREEDVPVLDARVLDELDNILTLNNPDDPEKALKEGYQETLLVLKSVLQDSNLPDEYRPAYNDCKSKFKSLKKSRIFYWVSTYLNPLAPLYAMLDSKAIANSDMVKRYAYVKKNVVWKGVVAVFAFLIAQDMFWSLLYGLPIFGQILTLRFKIPEEIERNLEWYNFDD
;
A
#
# COMPACT_ATOMS: atom_id res chain seq x y z
N MET A 1 9.66 1.28 32.42
CA MET A 1 8.77 2.37 31.94
C MET A 1 8.91 2.60 30.44
N LYS A 2 10.13 2.56 29.88
CA LYS A 2 10.36 2.57 28.43
C LYS A 2 9.50 1.49 27.73
N TRP A 3 8.68 1.88 26.75
CA TRP A 3 7.81 1.04 25.91
C TRP A 3 6.55 0.43 26.55
N LYS A 4 6.16 0.86 27.75
CA LYS A 4 4.94 0.34 28.38
C LYS A 4 3.69 0.60 27.53
N SER A 5 3.58 1.79 26.94
CA SER A 5 2.49 2.18 26.05
C SER A 5 2.43 1.34 24.77
N HIS A 6 3.55 1.17 24.05
CA HIS A 6 3.62 0.31 22.87
C HIS A 6 3.22 -1.12 23.17
N ARG A 7 3.75 -1.71 24.25
CA ARG A 7 3.41 -3.08 24.64
C ARG A 7 1.95 -3.24 25.03
N GLU A 8 1.39 -2.29 25.77
CA GLU A 8 -0.02 -2.32 26.16
C GLU A 8 -0.94 -2.24 24.93
N CYS A 9 -0.70 -1.26 24.05
CA CYS A 9 -1.48 -1.09 22.82
C CYS A 9 -1.35 -2.31 21.91
N THR A 10 -0.13 -2.77 21.67
CA THR A 10 0.16 -3.91 20.79
C THR A 10 -0.39 -5.22 21.34
N LYS A 11 -0.40 -5.42 22.66
CA LYS A 11 -1.03 -6.59 23.27
C LYS A 11 -2.52 -6.65 22.94
N VAL A 12 -3.22 -5.54 23.08
CA VAL A 12 -4.66 -5.48 22.78
C VAL A 12 -4.91 -5.68 21.29
N ILE A 13 -4.08 -5.08 20.42
CA ILE A 13 -4.12 -5.33 18.97
C ILE A 13 -3.90 -6.82 18.65
N ALA A 14 -2.97 -7.49 19.33
CA ALA A 14 -2.73 -8.92 19.12
C ALA A 14 -3.99 -9.75 19.46
N GLU A 15 -4.70 -9.41 20.55
CA GLU A 15 -5.98 -10.03 20.90
C GLU A 15 -7.04 -9.76 19.81
N ASP A 16 -7.15 -8.53 19.32
CA ASP A 16 -8.15 -8.14 18.30
C ASP A 16 -7.84 -8.70 16.91
N LEU A 17 -6.59 -9.07 16.64
CA LEU A 17 -6.17 -9.82 15.46
C LEU A 17 -6.26 -11.35 15.64
N GLY A 18 -6.64 -11.84 16.82
CA GLY A 18 -6.75 -13.26 17.12
C GLY A 18 -5.41 -14.00 17.21
N LEU A 19 -4.31 -13.29 17.54
CA LEU A 19 -3.00 -13.90 17.75
C LEU A 19 -2.92 -14.55 19.13
N ASP A 20 -2.28 -15.73 19.21
CA ASP A 20 -2.10 -16.48 20.46
C ASP A 20 -0.66 -16.98 20.65
N GLY A 21 -0.39 -17.49 21.85
CA GLY A 21 0.87 -18.17 22.20
C GLY A 21 2.13 -17.40 21.80
N ASP A 22 2.98 -18.05 21.01
CA ASP A 22 4.27 -17.51 20.58
C ASP A 22 4.15 -16.29 19.65
N HIS A 23 3.03 -16.14 18.94
CA HIS A 23 2.77 -14.96 18.11
C HIS A 23 2.62 -13.70 18.97
N VAL A 24 1.99 -13.80 20.14
CA VAL A 24 1.86 -12.68 21.09
C VAL A 24 3.22 -12.26 21.62
N ASN A 25 4.10 -13.22 21.93
CA ASN A 25 5.46 -12.89 22.36
C ASN A 25 6.26 -12.20 21.25
N SER A 26 6.13 -12.72 20.03
CA SER A 26 6.83 -12.22 18.85
C SER A 26 6.40 -10.79 18.46
N ILE A 27 5.09 -10.50 18.43
CA ILE A 27 4.59 -9.14 18.13
C ILE A 27 4.99 -8.14 19.22
N LEU A 28 4.99 -8.55 20.49
CA LEU A 28 5.44 -7.71 21.60
C LEU A 28 6.96 -7.46 21.60
N GLU A 29 7.74 -8.39 21.05
CA GLU A 29 9.16 -8.17 20.80
C GLU A 29 9.38 -7.17 19.65
N GLY A 30 8.64 -7.34 18.55
CA GLY A 30 8.68 -6.46 17.39
C GLY A 30 8.30 -5.02 17.72
N CYS A 31 7.27 -4.80 18.55
CA CYS A 31 6.80 -3.44 18.86
C CYS A 31 7.76 -2.58 19.68
N VAL A 32 8.84 -3.16 20.20
CA VAL A 32 9.90 -2.41 20.89
C VAL A 32 11.22 -2.45 20.15
N TYR A 33 11.28 -3.20 19.05
CA TYR A 33 12.52 -3.45 18.32
C TYR A 33 13.08 -2.21 17.63
N PRO A 34 12.28 -1.36 16.94
CA PRO A 34 12.81 -0.16 16.29
C PRO A 34 13.55 0.76 17.27
N ASP A 35 13.04 0.87 18.49
CA ASP A 35 13.66 1.62 19.59
C ASP A 35 14.93 0.98 20.17
N LYS A 36 15.12 -0.34 20.03
CA LYS A 36 16.32 -1.06 20.47
C LYS A 36 17.46 -0.92 19.48
N VAL A 37 17.15 -0.92 18.18
CA VAL A 37 18.18 -0.89 17.12
C VAL A 37 18.75 0.51 16.91
N GLY A 38 18.01 1.56 17.28
CA GLY A 38 18.53 2.93 17.30
C GLY A 38 19.11 3.34 15.95
N PHE A 39 20.37 3.77 15.90
CA PHE A 39 21.08 4.23 14.70
C PHE A 39 21.70 3.13 13.81
N LYS A 40 21.47 1.84 14.09
CA LYS A 40 22.05 0.76 13.29
C LYS A 40 21.36 0.66 11.94
N ASP A 41 22.09 0.37 10.86
CA ASP A 41 21.54 0.07 9.51
C ASP A 41 20.82 -1.28 9.49
N GLU A 42 19.75 -1.39 10.27
CA GLU A 42 18.85 -2.53 10.30
C GLU A 42 17.56 -2.20 9.56
N GLY A 43 17.11 -3.15 8.74
CA GLY A 43 15.96 -2.98 7.86
C GLY A 43 14.88 -4.03 8.12
N LEU A 44 13.62 -3.59 8.06
CA LEU A 44 12.45 -4.44 8.03
C LEU A 44 12.01 -4.58 6.58
N MET A 45 12.03 -5.80 6.02
CA MET A 45 11.66 -6.03 4.61
C MET A 45 12.42 -5.11 3.63
N GLY A 46 13.70 -4.85 3.91
CA GLY A 46 14.55 -3.94 3.12
C GLY A 46 14.30 -2.44 3.34
N VAL A 47 13.42 -2.08 4.30
CA VAL A 47 13.12 -0.69 4.67
C VAL A 47 13.85 -0.33 5.96
N PRO A 48 14.68 0.73 5.99
CA PRO A 48 15.37 1.15 7.21
C PRO A 48 14.40 1.49 8.35
N ILE A 49 14.57 0.86 9.51
CA ILE A 49 13.76 1.15 10.72
C ILE A 49 14.54 1.94 11.76
N SER A 50 15.72 2.42 11.39
CA SER A 50 16.66 3.11 12.27
C SER A 50 16.31 4.58 12.51
N PHE A 51 16.88 5.12 13.59
CA PHE A 51 16.71 6.48 14.05
C PHE A 51 17.35 7.50 13.09
N PRO A 52 16.75 8.69 12.87
CA PRO A 52 15.45 9.12 13.38
C PRO A 52 14.30 8.42 12.63
N HIS A 53 13.53 7.59 13.33
CA HIS A 53 12.39 6.87 12.75
C HIS A 53 11.17 7.78 12.56
N HIS A 54 11.18 9.00 13.12
CA HIS A 54 10.19 10.06 12.88
C HIS A 54 10.42 10.88 11.60
N LYS A 55 11.57 10.72 10.93
CA LYS A 55 11.84 11.37 9.63
C LYS A 55 11.45 10.39 8.52
N GLU A 56 10.61 10.84 7.58
CA GLU A 56 10.11 10.03 6.44
C GLU A 56 9.32 8.77 6.87
N THR A 57 8.75 8.77 8.08
CA THR A 57 8.00 7.63 8.64
C THR A 57 6.85 7.20 7.73
N ASN A 58 6.17 8.13 7.08
CA ASN A 58 5.06 7.82 6.16
C ASN A 58 5.54 6.99 4.97
N GLN A 59 6.68 7.35 4.37
CA GLN A 59 7.25 6.60 3.25
C GLN A 59 7.70 5.19 3.69
N ARG A 60 8.25 5.06 4.91
CA ARG A 60 8.64 3.76 5.47
C ARG A 60 7.43 2.88 5.77
N ILE A 61 6.42 3.41 6.46
CA ILE A 61 5.15 2.73 6.72
C ILE A 61 4.52 2.28 5.41
N TYR A 62 4.44 3.17 4.41
CA TYR A 62 3.95 2.86 3.07
C TYR A 62 4.70 1.68 2.44
N GLN A 63 6.03 1.71 2.45
CA GLN A 63 6.84 0.65 1.85
C GLN A 63 6.68 -0.70 2.58
N ILE A 64 6.70 -0.68 3.91
CA ILE A 64 6.50 -1.89 4.74
C ILE A 64 5.11 -2.47 4.47
N LEU A 65 4.07 -1.63 4.48
CA LEU A 65 2.68 -2.02 4.23
C LEU A 65 2.51 -2.67 2.85
N VAL A 66 3.06 -2.06 1.80
CA VAL A 66 3.03 -2.61 0.44
C VAL A 66 3.80 -3.93 0.36
N ASN A 67 4.93 -4.06 1.07
CA ASN A 67 5.72 -5.29 1.08
C ASN A 67 5.00 -6.42 1.82
N MET A 68 4.41 -6.14 2.99
CA MET A 68 3.58 -7.09 3.73
C MET A 68 2.38 -7.55 2.90
N ARG A 69 1.67 -6.62 2.24
CA ARG A 69 0.52 -7.02 1.42
C ARG A 69 0.95 -7.90 0.25
N LYS A 70 2.09 -7.63 -0.39
CA LYS A 70 2.64 -8.53 -1.43
C LYS A 70 2.96 -9.92 -0.92
N MET A 71 3.42 -10.06 0.32
CA MET A 71 3.63 -11.37 0.95
C MET A 71 2.31 -12.10 1.12
N VAL A 72 1.31 -11.44 1.72
CA VAL A 72 -0.05 -12.00 1.88
C VAL A 72 -0.63 -12.46 0.54
N LEU A 73 -0.51 -11.66 -0.52
CA LEU A 73 -1.02 -12.00 -1.85
C LEU A 73 -0.33 -13.21 -2.50
N LYS A 74 0.91 -13.52 -2.11
CA LYS A 74 1.65 -14.71 -2.56
C LYS A 74 1.35 -15.96 -1.72
N GLY A 75 0.57 -15.81 -0.65
CA GLY A 75 0.38 -16.85 0.36
C GLY A 75 1.57 -16.96 1.32
N ASP A 76 2.51 -16.02 1.28
CA ASP A 76 3.58 -15.93 2.27
C ASP A 76 2.99 -15.37 3.57
N GLY A 77 3.24 -16.02 4.69
CA GLY A 77 2.84 -15.51 6.00
C GLY A 77 3.62 -14.23 6.36
N VAL A 78 2.94 -13.26 6.98
CA VAL A 78 3.60 -12.10 7.59
C VAL A 78 3.94 -12.45 9.03
N SER A 79 5.18 -12.24 9.45
CA SER A 79 5.57 -12.59 10.82
C SER A 79 4.93 -11.65 11.85
N ALA A 80 4.56 -12.20 13.00
CA ALA A 80 4.06 -11.42 14.13
C ALA A 80 5.08 -10.35 14.58
N PHE A 81 6.37 -10.66 14.52
CA PHE A 81 7.44 -9.70 14.78
C PHE A 81 7.39 -8.48 13.84
N GLU A 82 7.28 -8.71 12.53
CA GLU A 82 7.21 -7.62 11.55
C GLU A 82 5.94 -6.77 11.73
N ILE A 83 4.82 -7.41 12.04
CA ILE A 83 3.56 -6.72 12.41
C ILE A 83 3.82 -5.82 13.62
N GLY A 84 4.54 -6.31 14.63
CA GLY A 84 4.91 -5.54 15.82
C GLY A 84 5.76 -4.31 15.47
N CYS A 85 6.75 -4.46 14.60
CA CYS A 85 7.57 -3.34 14.13
C CYS A 85 6.74 -2.28 13.39
N LEU A 86 5.79 -2.69 12.55
CA LEU A 86 4.88 -1.75 11.87
C LEU A 86 3.96 -1.03 12.87
N ALA A 87 3.42 -1.77 13.85
CA ALA A 87 2.60 -1.20 14.91
C ALA A 87 3.33 -0.11 15.69
N HIS A 88 4.61 -0.32 16.02
CA HIS A 88 5.44 0.70 16.66
C HIS A 88 5.52 1.99 15.84
N LEU A 89 5.84 1.88 14.55
CA LEU A 89 5.99 3.06 13.68
C LEU A 89 4.70 3.87 13.55
N ILE A 90 3.54 3.21 13.53
CA ILE A 90 2.23 3.88 13.50
C ILE A 90 1.96 4.56 14.86
N GLN A 91 2.17 3.84 15.96
CA GLN A 91 1.93 4.34 17.32
C GLN A 91 2.83 5.54 17.68
N ASP A 92 4.05 5.63 17.16
CA ASP A 92 4.93 6.77 17.38
C ASP A 92 4.40 8.07 16.77
N ARG A 93 3.62 7.97 15.69
CA ARG A 93 3.14 9.14 14.93
C ARG A 93 2.04 9.91 15.64
N VAL A 94 1.30 9.25 16.54
CA VAL A 94 0.31 9.91 17.40
C VAL A 94 0.93 10.55 18.65
N THR A 95 2.26 10.65 18.71
CA THR A 95 2.98 11.29 19.82
C THR A 95 3.86 12.43 19.33
N PHE A 96 4.28 13.29 20.26
CA PHE A 96 5.19 14.38 19.91
C PHE A 96 6.51 13.86 19.32
N PRO A 97 7.15 14.63 18.43
CA PRO A 97 8.55 14.39 18.09
C PRO A 97 9.42 14.45 19.36
N HIS A 98 10.47 13.63 19.43
CA HIS A 98 11.37 13.60 20.59
C HIS A 98 11.98 14.97 20.96
N ALA A 99 12.16 15.86 20.00
CA ALA A 99 12.69 17.21 20.23
C ALA A 99 11.68 18.19 20.86
N HIS A 100 10.41 17.80 21.00
CA HIS A 100 9.36 18.65 21.57
C HIS A 100 9.51 18.75 23.09
N PRO A 101 9.44 19.95 23.70
CA PRO A 101 9.67 20.13 25.13
C PRO A 101 8.66 19.38 26.03
N ASN A 102 7.44 19.13 25.54
CA ASN A 102 6.43 18.37 26.28
C ASN A 102 6.48 16.85 26.03
N PHE A 103 7.46 16.33 25.27
CA PHE A 103 7.50 14.93 24.87
C PHE A 103 7.47 13.98 26.07
N ASP A 104 8.35 14.18 27.05
CA ASP A 104 8.47 13.27 28.21
C ASP A 104 7.20 13.28 29.07
N ASP A 105 6.64 14.45 29.35
CA ASP A 105 5.42 14.60 30.14
C ASP A 105 4.22 13.95 29.44
N PHE A 106 4.11 14.14 28.13
CA PHE A 106 3.06 13.54 27.32
C PHE A 106 3.17 12.02 27.29
N GLN A 107 4.37 11.48 27.01
CA GLN A 107 4.64 10.03 27.02
C GLN A 107 4.33 9.40 28.39
N ASN A 108 4.67 10.09 29.47
CA ASN A 108 4.32 9.67 30.83
C ASN A 108 2.81 9.69 31.07
N GLY A 109 2.08 10.64 30.49
CA GLY A 109 0.62 10.67 30.45
C GLY A 109 0.05 9.44 29.74
N VAL A 110 0.50 9.18 28.51
CA VAL A 110 0.04 8.04 27.68
C VAL A 110 0.29 6.72 28.39
N ALA A 111 1.45 6.55 29.05
CA ALA A 111 1.81 5.33 29.78
C ALA A 111 0.89 5.00 30.98
N LYS A 112 0.17 6.00 31.51
CA LYS A 112 -0.83 5.83 32.57
C LYS A 112 -2.20 5.39 32.03
N CYS A 113 -2.51 5.71 30.77
CA CYS A 113 -3.74 5.35 30.10
C CYS A 113 -3.78 3.85 29.73
N ARG A 114 -4.97 3.35 29.41
CA ARG A 114 -5.23 1.96 29.01
C ARG A 114 -6.25 1.94 27.87
N ILE A 115 -6.15 0.95 27.00
CA ILE A 115 -7.17 0.73 25.96
C ILE A 115 -8.48 0.33 26.64
N LYS A 116 -9.56 1.05 26.32
CA LYS A 116 -10.89 0.83 26.92
C LYS A 116 -11.70 -0.10 26.01
N SER A 117 -12.49 -1.01 26.59
CA SER A 117 -13.34 -1.95 25.83
C SER A 117 -14.24 -1.24 24.81
N LYS A 118 -14.83 -0.09 25.19
CA LYS A 118 -15.64 0.73 24.29
C LYS A 118 -14.93 1.16 23.00
N TRP A 119 -13.60 1.32 23.01
CA TRP A 119 -12.84 1.68 21.81
C TRP A 119 -12.61 0.48 20.90
N ARG A 120 -12.59 -0.73 21.46
CA ARG A 120 -12.48 -1.99 20.72
C ARG A 120 -13.78 -2.36 20.03
N GLU A 121 -14.90 -1.93 20.60
CA GLU A 121 -16.25 -2.09 20.05
C GLU A 121 -16.60 -1.07 18.96
N GLU A 122 -15.80 0.00 18.79
CA GLU A 122 -15.98 0.95 17.70
C GLU A 122 -15.66 0.26 16.36
N ASP A 123 -16.57 0.41 15.39
CA ASP A 123 -16.40 -0.18 14.06
C ASP A 123 -15.21 0.48 13.35
N VAL A 124 -14.18 -0.31 13.07
CA VAL A 124 -13.02 0.12 12.29
C VAL A 124 -13.26 -0.39 10.88
N PRO A 125 -13.49 0.50 9.90
CA PRO A 125 -13.86 0.07 8.56
C PRO A 125 -12.75 -0.82 7.98
N VAL A 126 -13.14 -1.87 7.28
CA VAL A 126 -12.20 -2.63 6.47
C VAL A 126 -11.82 -1.74 5.28
N LEU A 127 -10.60 -1.22 5.29
CA LEU A 127 -10.09 -0.46 4.16
C LEU A 127 -9.37 -1.38 3.17
N ASP A 128 -9.67 -1.12 1.91
CA ASP A 128 -8.98 -1.67 0.76
C ASP A 128 -7.71 -0.83 0.49
N ALA A 129 -7.21 -0.75 -0.74
CA ALA A 129 -6.04 0.09 -1.04
C ALA A 129 -6.23 1.60 -0.73
N ARG A 130 -7.44 2.09 -0.40
CA ARG A 130 -7.68 3.47 0.10
C ARG A 130 -6.84 3.84 1.29
N VAL A 131 -6.44 2.87 2.12
CA VAL A 131 -5.56 3.13 3.26
C VAL A 131 -4.31 3.91 2.81
N LEU A 132 -3.79 3.65 1.60
CA LEU A 132 -2.63 4.32 1.04
C LEU A 132 -2.85 5.82 0.79
N ASP A 133 -4.06 6.21 0.41
CA ASP A 133 -4.44 7.60 0.18
C ASP A 133 -4.66 8.35 1.51
N GLU A 134 -5.02 7.60 2.56
CA GLU A 134 -5.31 8.13 3.87
C GLU A 134 -4.12 8.06 4.83
N LEU A 135 -3.03 7.36 4.49
CA LEU A 135 -1.86 7.18 5.34
C LEU A 135 -1.33 8.51 5.91
N ASP A 136 -1.32 9.59 5.13
CA ASP A 136 -0.85 10.89 5.63
C ASP A 136 -1.79 11.49 6.69
N ASN A 137 -3.11 11.28 6.55
CA ASN A 137 -4.13 11.77 7.50
C ASN A 137 -4.22 10.89 8.76
N ILE A 138 -4.09 9.57 8.58
CA ILE A 138 -4.07 8.52 9.63
C ILE A 138 -2.81 8.63 10.51
N LEU A 139 -1.84 9.48 10.18
CA LEU A 139 -0.55 9.54 10.90
C LEU A 139 -0.21 10.97 11.37
N THR A 140 -1.23 11.80 11.59
CA THR A 140 -1.07 13.18 12.06
C THR A 140 -1.37 13.29 13.56
N LEU A 141 -0.49 13.94 14.33
CA LEU A 141 -0.73 14.23 15.75
C LEU A 141 -1.92 15.20 15.90
N ASN A 142 -3.11 14.68 16.16
CA ASN A 142 -4.33 15.48 16.27
C ASN A 142 -4.61 15.96 17.71
N ASN A 143 -3.99 15.35 18.72
CA ASN A 143 -4.27 15.64 20.14
C ASN A 143 -3.01 15.82 20.99
N PRO A 144 -2.24 16.89 20.74
CA PRO A 144 -0.99 17.16 21.47
C PRO A 144 -1.16 17.33 22.98
N ASP A 145 -2.37 17.65 23.45
CA ASP A 145 -2.63 17.94 24.87
C ASP A 145 -3.50 16.88 25.58
N ASP A 146 -3.92 15.82 24.87
CA ASP A 146 -4.77 14.75 25.44
C ASP A 146 -4.11 13.37 25.24
N PRO A 147 -3.34 12.89 26.23
CA PRO A 147 -2.69 11.59 26.18
C PRO A 147 -3.66 10.40 26.02
N GLU A 148 -4.89 10.50 26.54
CA GLU A 148 -5.87 9.42 26.40
C GLU A 148 -6.39 9.34 24.97
N LYS A 149 -6.72 10.49 24.38
CA LYS A 149 -7.21 10.56 23.01
C LYS A 149 -6.12 10.19 22.00
N ALA A 150 -4.87 10.58 22.22
CA ALA A 150 -3.76 10.15 21.39
C ALA A 150 -3.53 8.63 21.47
N LEU A 151 -3.64 8.02 22.66
CA LEU A 151 -3.59 6.55 22.80
C LEU A 151 -4.72 5.87 22.02
N LYS A 152 -5.94 6.42 22.10
CA LYS A 152 -7.10 5.90 21.35
C LYS A 152 -6.84 5.94 19.85
N GLU A 153 -6.39 7.08 19.32
CA GLU A 153 -6.09 7.25 17.89
C GLU A 153 -5.00 6.28 17.45
N GLY A 154 -3.87 6.21 18.16
CA GLY A 154 -2.80 5.28 17.81
C GLY A 154 -3.24 3.82 17.80
N TYR A 155 -4.14 3.43 18.72
CA TYR A 155 -4.75 2.10 18.70
C TYR A 155 -5.65 1.89 17.47
N GLN A 156 -6.57 2.81 17.19
CA GLN A 156 -7.55 2.66 16.10
C GLN A 156 -6.87 2.71 14.72
N GLU A 157 -5.91 3.60 14.53
CA GLU A 157 -5.14 3.75 13.30
C GLU A 157 -4.26 2.53 13.05
N THR A 158 -3.61 2.01 14.10
CA THR A 158 -2.83 0.76 13.97
C THR A 158 -3.74 -0.41 13.60
N LEU A 159 -4.90 -0.55 14.26
CA LEU A 159 -5.83 -1.63 13.96
C LEU A 159 -6.38 -1.53 12.53
N LEU A 160 -6.73 -0.32 12.09
CA LEU A 160 -7.19 -0.03 10.73
C LEU A 160 -6.16 -0.46 9.68
N VAL A 161 -4.92 0.00 9.85
CA VAL A 161 -3.82 -0.29 8.93
C VAL A 161 -3.52 -1.79 8.90
N LEU A 162 -3.42 -2.45 10.06
CA LEU A 162 -3.10 -3.87 10.11
C LEU A 162 -4.23 -4.74 9.53
N LYS A 163 -5.50 -4.44 9.81
CA LYS A 163 -6.64 -5.12 9.19
C LYS A 163 -6.63 -4.97 7.67
N SER A 164 -6.29 -3.78 7.16
CA SER A 164 -6.20 -3.56 5.71
C SER A 164 -5.15 -4.48 5.05
N VAL A 165 -4.06 -4.80 5.74
CA VAL A 165 -2.97 -5.64 5.20
C VAL A 165 -3.27 -7.13 5.35
N LEU A 166 -3.83 -7.54 6.49
CA LEU A 166 -4.01 -8.94 6.88
C LEU A 166 -5.36 -9.55 6.48
N GLN A 167 -6.25 -8.76 5.88
CA GLN A 167 -7.52 -9.27 5.33
C GLN A 167 -7.31 -10.31 4.23
N ASP A 168 -8.39 -11.01 3.87
CA ASP A 168 -8.40 -12.03 2.81
C ASP A 168 -7.68 -11.53 1.55
N SER A 169 -6.88 -12.41 0.95
CA SER A 169 -6.14 -12.10 -0.26
C SER A 169 -7.04 -11.97 -1.49
N ASN A 170 -8.22 -12.58 -1.47
CA ASN A 170 -9.15 -12.62 -2.60
C ASN A 170 -10.00 -11.35 -2.68
N LEU A 171 -10.45 -11.04 -3.90
CA LEU A 171 -11.27 -9.88 -4.16
C LEU A 171 -12.61 -9.97 -3.39
N PRO A 172 -12.94 -8.96 -2.56
CA PRO A 172 -14.21 -8.90 -1.86
C PRO A 172 -15.43 -8.99 -2.80
N ASP A 173 -16.51 -9.60 -2.30
CA ASP A 173 -17.74 -9.82 -3.07
C ASP A 173 -18.38 -8.52 -3.57
N GLU A 174 -18.19 -7.42 -2.85
CA GLU A 174 -18.64 -6.08 -3.27
C GLU A 174 -18.02 -5.63 -4.61
N TYR A 175 -16.78 -6.04 -4.91
CA TYR A 175 -16.08 -5.68 -6.14
C TYR A 175 -16.26 -6.71 -7.28
N ARG A 176 -16.76 -7.92 -6.97
CA ARG A 176 -16.93 -9.00 -7.96
C ARG A 176 -17.86 -8.65 -9.13
N PRO A 177 -19.01 -7.96 -8.95
CA PRO A 177 -19.85 -7.57 -10.08
C PRO A 177 -19.14 -6.66 -11.09
N ALA A 178 -18.43 -5.64 -10.59
CA ALA A 178 -17.65 -4.71 -11.41
C ALA A 178 -16.52 -5.43 -12.15
N TYR A 179 -15.80 -6.31 -11.45
CA TYR A 179 -14.76 -7.16 -12.05
C TYR A 179 -15.30 -8.06 -13.18
N ASN A 180 -16.42 -8.75 -12.94
CA ASN A 180 -17.01 -9.68 -13.91
C ASN A 180 -17.52 -8.96 -15.17
N ASP A 181 -18.13 -7.79 -15.01
CA ASP A 181 -18.54 -6.93 -16.14
C ASP A 181 -17.32 -6.50 -16.98
N CYS A 182 -16.25 -6.02 -16.34
CA CYS A 182 -14.99 -5.69 -17.01
C CYS A 182 -14.41 -6.91 -17.75
N LYS A 183 -14.36 -8.07 -17.11
CA LYS A 183 -13.85 -9.31 -17.69
C LYS A 183 -14.66 -9.71 -18.94
N SER A 184 -15.98 -9.62 -18.88
CA SER A 184 -16.88 -9.88 -20.02
C SER A 184 -16.65 -8.91 -21.18
N LYS A 185 -16.61 -7.60 -20.88
CA LYS A 185 -16.33 -6.55 -21.88
C LYS A 185 -14.97 -6.72 -22.53
N PHE A 186 -13.92 -7.04 -21.76
CA PHE A 186 -12.61 -7.28 -22.35
C PHE A 186 -12.60 -8.52 -23.24
N LYS A 187 -13.28 -9.61 -22.85
CA LYS A 187 -13.42 -10.80 -23.68
C LYS A 187 -14.04 -10.48 -25.05
N SER A 188 -15.06 -9.62 -25.10
CA SER A 188 -15.70 -9.22 -26.37
C SER A 188 -14.80 -8.31 -27.24
N LEU A 189 -13.90 -7.54 -26.63
CA LEU A 189 -12.97 -6.64 -27.32
C LEU A 189 -11.69 -7.32 -27.87
N LYS A 190 -11.75 -8.62 -28.23
CA LYS A 190 -10.57 -9.40 -28.66
C LYS A 190 -9.72 -8.72 -29.74
N LYS A 191 -10.34 -8.17 -30.79
CA LYS A 191 -9.64 -7.50 -31.90
C LYS A 191 -8.92 -6.22 -31.43
N SER A 192 -9.61 -5.37 -30.67
CA SER A 192 -9.05 -4.12 -30.13
C SER A 192 -7.86 -4.38 -29.20
N ARG A 193 -7.94 -5.46 -28.40
CA ARG A 193 -6.83 -5.89 -27.54
C ARG A 193 -5.60 -6.32 -28.33
N ILE A 194 -5.77 -7.15 -29.37
CA ILE A 194 -4.66 -7.58 -30.23
C ILE A 194 -4.03 -6.35 -30.91
N PHE A 195 -4.87 -5.47 -31.45
CA PHE A 195 -4.39 -4.26 -32.11
C PHE A 195 -3.63 -3.36 -31.12
N TYR A 196 -4.09 -3.21 -29.87
CA TYR A 196 -3.32 -2.51 -28.83
C TYR A 196 -1.91 -3.07 -28.69
N TRP A 197 -1.74 -4.39 -28.53
CA TRP A 197 -0.41 -4.99 -28.35
C TRP A 197 0.48 -4.80 -29.58
N VAL A 198 -0.08 -4.92 -30.79
CA VAL A 198 0.66 -4.66 -32.03
C VAL A 198 1.08 -3.18 -32.10
N SER A 199 0.16 -2.25 -31.92
CA SER A 199 0.45 -0.81 -32.00
C SER A 199 1.43 -0.33 -30.92
N THR A 200 1.38 -0.92 -29.73
CA THR A 200 2.22 -0.51 -28.60
C THR A 200 3.61 -1.16 -28.64
N TYR A 201 3.77 -2.39 -29.14
CA TYR A 201 5.05 -3.11 -29.06
C TYR A 201 5.70 -3.45 -30.41
N LEU A 202 5.04 -3.17 -31.53
CA LEU A 202 5.65 -3.28 -32.86
C LEU A 202 6.21 -1.92 -33.32
N ASN A 203 7.14 -1.37 -32.54
CA ASN A 203 7.81 -0.10 -32.83
C ASN A 203 9.15 0.02 -32.07
N PRO A 204 10.03 0.97 -32.43
CA PRO A 204 11.33 1.14 -31.77
C PRO A 204 11.27 1.48 -30.27
N LEU A 205 10.16 2.01 -29.75
CA LEU A 205 9.99 2.34 -28.33
C LEU A 205 9.52 1.14 -27.48
N ALA A 206 9.30 -0.02 -28.10
CA ALA A 206 8.80 -1.22 -27.41
C ALA A 206 9.60 -1.60 -26.14
N PRO A 207 10.95 -1.50 -26.08
CA PRO A 207 11.68 -1.78 -24.85
C PRO A 207 11.30 -0.85 -23.69
N LEU A 208 11.13 0.45 -23.97
CA LEU A 208 10.74 1.43 -22.96
C LEU A 208 9.31 1.17 -22.47
N TYR A 209 8.39 0.87 -23.39
CA TYR A 209 7.03 0.51 -23.00
C TYR A 209 6.96 -0.82 -22.26
N ALA A 210 7.82 -1.79 -22.58
CA ALA A 210 7.89 -3.03 -21.83
C ALA A 210 8.37 -2.81 -20.38
N MET A 211 9.29 -1.87 -20.17
CA MET A 211 9.70 -1.46 -18.82
C MET A 211 8.54 -0.80 -18.05
N LEU A 212 7.84 0.15 -18.68
CA LEU A 212 6.71 0.86 -18.08
C LEU A 212 5.50 -0.06 -17.81
N ASP A 213 5.27 -1.06 -18.66
CA ASP A 213 4.15 -2.00 -18.56
C ASP A 213 4.57 -3.37 -18.03
N SER A 214 5.72 -3.47 -17.35
CA SER A 214 6.26 -4.73 -16.81
C SER A 214 5.23 -5.51 -15.97
N LYS A 215 4.51 -4.82 -15.08
CA LYS A 215 3.41 -5.39 -14.29
C LYS A 215 2.25 -5.88 -15.15
N ALA A 216 1.92 -5.19 -16.24
CA ALA A 216 0.86 -5.62 -17.15
C ALA A 216 1.27 -6.87 -17.93
N ILE A 217 2.48 -6.89 -18.47
CA ILE A 217 3.03 -8.00 -19.26
C ILE A 217 3.10 -9.28 -18.43
N ALA A 218 3.52 -9.17 -17.17
CA ALA A 218 3.64 -10.30 -16.26
C ALA A 218 2.29 -10.83 -15.74
N ASN A 219 1.18 -10.09 -15.91
CA ASN A 219 -0.10 -10.46 -15.32
C ASN A 219 -0.94 -11.36 -16.23
N SER A 220 -1.37 -12.52 -15.73
CA SER A 220 -2.29 -13.43 -16.41
C SER A 220 -3.73 -12.94 -16.38
N ASP A 221 -4.15 -12.27 -15.30
CA ASP A 221 -5.49 -11.68 -15.19
C ASP A 221 -5.63 -10.53 -16.18
N MET A 222 -6.65 -10.65 -17.02
CA MET A 222 -6.92 -9.74 -18.12
C MET A 222 -7.33 -8.35 -17.64
N VAL A 223 -8.16 -8.26 -16.59
CA VAL A 223 -8.60 -6.98 -16.04
C VAL A 223 -7.41 -6.25 -15.41
N LYS A 224 -6.61 -6.96 -14.60
CA LYS A 224 -5.39 -6.41 -14.00
C LYS A 224 -4.41 -5.94 -15.05
N ARG A 225 -4.18 -6.73 -16.10
CA ARG A 225 -3.31 -6.38 -17.22
C ARG A 225 -3.70 -5.03 -17.84
N TYR A 226 -4.96 -4.84 -18.20
CA TYR A 226 -5.39 -3.58 -18.83
C TYR A 226 -5.46 -2.40 -17.84
N ALA A 227 -5.69 -2.66 -16.56
CA ALA A 227 -5.62 -1.64 -15.52
C ALA A 227 -4.18 -1.12 -15.32
N TYR A 228 -3.18 -2.00 -15.29
CA TYR A 228 -1.78 -1.61 -15.25
C TYR A 228 -1.34 -0.82 -16.49
N VAL A 229 -1.80 -1.23 -17.68
CA VAL A 229 -1.57 -0.48 -18.93
C VAL A 229 -2.10 0.96 -18.82
N LYS A 230 -3.22 1.17 -18.12
CA LYS A 230 -3.86 2.48 -18.00
C LYS A 230 -3.14 3.41 -17.01
N LYS A 231 -2.53 2.89 -15.94
CA LYS A 231 -1.75 3.71 -14.97
C LYS A 231 -0.69 4.60 -15.63
N ASN A 232 -0.04 4.10 -16.68
CA ASN A 232 1.05 4.81 -17.37
C ASN A 232 0.64 5.43 -18.71
N VAL A 233 -0.67 5.49 -19.03
CA VAL A 233 -1.16 5.91 -20.35
C VAL A 233 -0.71 7.32 -20.73
N VAL A 234 -0.72 8.26 -19.78
CA VAL A 234 -0.33 9.66 -20.01
C VAL A 234 1.15 9.74 -20.36
N TRP A 235 2.01 9.14 -19.55
CA TRP A 235 3.47 9.14 -19.80
C TRP A 235 3.82 8.46 -21.12
N LYS A 236 3.21 7.31 -21.41
CA LYS A 236 3.41 6.62 -22.70
C LYS A 236 2.95 7.48 -23.88
N GLY A 237 1.85 8.22 -23.73
CA GLY A 237 1.38 9.19 -24.72
C GLY A 237 2.37 10.33 -24.95
N VAL A 238 2.90 10.92 -23.88
CA VAL A 238 3.92 11.98 -23.95
C VAL A 238 5.16 11.48 -24.69
N VAL A 239 5.70 10.33 -24.29
CA VAL A 239 6.85 9.70 -24.96
C VAL A 239 6.57 9.45 -26.45
N ALA A 240 5.40 8.91 -26.78
CA ALA A 240 5.00 8.64 -28.15
C ALA A 240 5.01 9.90 -29.03
N VAL A 241 4.43 11.00 -28.52
CA VAL A 241 4.37 12.27 -29.24
C VAL A 241 5.76 12.85 -29.45
N PHE A 242 6.60 12.90 -28.41
CA PHE A 242 7.97 13.41 -28.53
C PHE A 242 8.80 12.58 -29.52
N ALA A 243 8.73 11.26 -29.42
CA ALA A 243 9.45 10.37 -30.33
C ALA A 243 8.98 10.54 -31.78
N PHE A 244 7.68 10.72 -32.00
CA PHE A 244 7.13 10.99 -33.34
C PHE A 244 7.63 12.33 -33.91
N LEU A 245 7.68 13.39 -33.11
CA LEU A 245 8.19 14.70 -33.55
C LEU A 245 9.69 14.66 -33.88
N ILE A 246 10.49 13.93 -33.10
CA ILE A 246 11.93 13.77 -33.38
C ILE A 246 12.15 12.94 -34.64
N ALA A 247 11.33 11.91 -34.86
CA ALA A 247 11.49 10.99 -35.98
C ALA A 247 10.79 11.47 -37.26
N GLN A 248 10.22 12.68 -37.31
CA GLN A 248 9.30 13.12 -38.35
C GLN A 248 9.91 13.09 -39.76
N ASP A 249 11.21 13.34 -39.86
CA ASP A 249 11.98 13.31 -41.12
C ASP A 249 12.67 11.96 -41.40
N MET A 250 12.42 10.94 -40.59
CA MET A 250 12.99 9.60 -40.77
C MET A 250 12.06 8.74 -41.63
N PHE A 251 12.64 7.86 -42.46
CA PHE A 251 11.89 6.88 -43.28
C PHE A 251 10.94 5.98 -42.45
N TRP A 252 11.22 5.81 -41.15
CA TRP A 252 10.45 4.99 -40.21
C TRP A 252 9.51 5.80 -39.30
N SER A 253 9.25 7.07 -39.58
CA SER A 253 8.39 7.97 -38.77
C SER A 253 7.01 7.37 -38.47
N LEU A 254 6.44 6.61 -39.40
CA LEU A 254 5.17 5.90 -39.24
C LEU A 254 5.20 4.87 -38.09
N LEU A 255 6.34 4.21 -37.83
CA LEU A 255 6.46 3.28 -36.71
C LEU A 255 6.40 4.00 -35.36
N TYR A 256 6.83 5.26 -35.30
CA TYR A 256 6.72 6.09 -34.10
C TYR A 256 5.30 6.66 -33.89
N GLY A 257 4.47 6.66 -34.93
CA GLY A 257 3.04 7.00 -34.83
C GLY A 257 2.16 5.85 -34.28
N LEU A 258 2.58 4.58 -34.46
CA LEU A 258 1.83 3.41 -33.98
C LEU A 258 1.50 3.46 -32.48
N PRO A 259 2.43 3.82 -31.58
CA PRO A 259 2.14 3.97 -30.16
C PRO A 259 0.99 4.92 -29.82
N ILE A 260 0.78 5.98 -30.62
CA ILE A 260 -0.29 6.96 -30.41
C ILE A 260 -1.66 6.27 -30.56
N PHE A 261 -1.82 5.43 -31.59
CA PHE A 261 -3.04 4.63 -31.76
C PHE A 261 -3.22 3.63 -30.62
N GLY A 262 -2.13 3.04 -30.13
CA GLY A 262 -2.13 2.19 -28.93
C GLY A 262 -2.71 2.93 -27.71
N GLN A 263 -2.27 4.17 -27.46
CA GLN A 263 -2.77 4.96 -26.33
C GLN A 263 -4.25 5.35 -26.48
N ILE A 264 -4.69 5.72 -27.69
CA ILE A 264 -6.10 6.03 -27.96
C ILE A 264 -6.99 4.82 -27.62
N LEU A 265 -6.53 3.61 -27.93
CA LEU A 265 -7.26 2.38 -27.59
C LEU A 265 -7.25 2.09 -26.09
N THR A 266 -6.13 2.34 -25.40
CA THR A 266 -6.07 2.24 -23.93
C THR A 266 -7.14 3.09 -23.26
N LEU A 267 -7.35 4.32 -23.73
CA LEU A 267 -8.37 5.22 -23.18
C LEU A 267 -9.81 4.70 -23.36
N ARG A 268 -10.06 3.79 -24.30
CA ARG A 268 -11.37 3.16 -24.49
C ARG A 268 -11.64 2.01 -23.52
N PHE A 269 -10.61 1.49 -22.86
CA PHE A 269 -10.76 0.47 -21.83
C PHE A 269 -11.28 1.11 -20.54
N LYS A 270 -12.61 1.05 -20.34
CA LYS A 270 -13.26 1.52 -19.11
C LYS A 270 -13.07 0.48 -18.01
N ILE A 271 -12.41 0.90 -16.94
CA ILE A 271 -12.17 0.12 -15.73
C ILE A 271 -12.62 1.04 -14.57
N PRO A 272 -13.51 0.57 -13.69
CA PRO A 272 -13.92 1.30 -12.51
C PRO A 272 -12.75 1.62 -11.58
N GLU A 273 -12.83 2.75 -10.88
CA GLU A 273 -11.78 3.22 -9.98
C GLU A 273 -11.57 2.25 -8.82
N GLU A 274 -12.65 1.65 -8.28
CA GLU A 274 -12.53 0.65 -7.21
C GLU A 274 -11.71 -0.58 -7.62
N ILE A 275 -11.73 -0.96 -8.90
CA ILE A 275 -10.94 -2.07 -9.42
C ILE A 275 -9.48 -1.64 -9.65
N GLU A 276 -9.26 -0.43 -10.19
CA GLU A 276 -7.91 0.11 -10.44
C GLU A 276 -7.13 0.38 -9.15
N ARG A 277 -7.81 0.80 -8.09
CA ARG A 277 -7.21 1.04 -6.77
C ARG A 277 -6.71 -0.26 -6.15
N ASN A 278 -7.44 -1.34 -6.34
CA ASN A 278 -7.24 -2.62 -5.65
C ASN A 278 -6.38 -3.66 -6.40
N LEU A 279 -5.71 -3.28 -7.49
CA LEU A 279 -4.89 -4.17 -8.32
C LEU A 279 -3.75 -4.88 -7.57
N GLU A 280 -3.17 -4.17 -6.60
CA GLU A 280 -2.05 -4.61 -5.75
C GLU A 280 -2.52 -4.99 -4.35
N TRP A 281 -3.85 -5.00 -4.14
CA TRP A 281 -4.45 -5.26 -2.85
C TRP A 281 -5.20 -6.59 -2.81
N TYR A 282 -5.70 -7.12 -3.92
CA TYR A 282 -6.37 -8.44 -3.93
C TYR A 282 -5.96 -9.29 -5.13
N ASN A 283 -6.08 -10.61 -5.00
CA ASN A 283 -6.13 -11.59 -6.08
C ASN A 283 -7.53 -11.57 -6.70
N PHE A 284 -7.59 -11.47 -8.03
CA PHE A 284 -8.86 -11.27 -8.76
C PHE A 284 -9.39 -12.55 -9.39
N ASP A 285 -8.51 -13.52 -9.61
CA ASP A 285 -8.81 -14.86 -10.07
C ASP A 285 -8.47 -15.81 -8.91
N ASP A 286 -9.40 -16.71 -8.59
CA ASP A 286 -9.19 -17.86 -7.69
C ASP A 286 -8.36 -18.95 -8.39
#